data_AF-B0K2D3-F1
#
_entry.id   AF-B0K2D3-F1
#
_cell.length_a   1.000
_cell.length_b   1.000
_cell.length_c   1.000
_cell.angle_alpha   90.00
_cell.angle_beta   90.00
_cell.angle_gamma   90.00
#
_symmetry.space_group_name_H-M   'P 1'
#
loop_
_entity.id
_entity.type
_entity.pdbx_description
1 polymer ?
#
loop_
_entity_poly.entity_id
_entity_poly.type
_entity_poly.pdbx_seq_one_letter_code
_entity_poly.pdbx_strand_id
1 'polypeptide(L)'
;MMYTGFGDRFQDDYRICLATSKNLIDWERKGVVLDEPNKDASLFPEKINGKYVMLHRRYPDIWIAFSDDLKNWYDHKPILKPIPNTWESARVGIGGPPIKTKDGWFLIYHAADDNNVYRLGAVLLDLEDPSKVIARQKEPILEPELGWEKEGYIPNVVFSCGNAVKDDTIYVYYGVRILS
;
A
#
# COMPACT_ATOMS: atom_id res chain seq x y z
N MET A 1 -1.11 7.26 -11.25
CA MET A 1 -1.61 7.32 -9.87
C MET A 1 -2.75 6.34 -9.73
N MET A 2 -2.62 5.38 -8.81
CA MET A 2 -3.74 4.56 -8.37
C MET A 2 -4.42 5.23 -7.18
N TYR A 3 -5.73 5.10 -7.06
CA TYR A 3 -6.50 5.67 -5.97
C TYR A 3 -7.77 4.85 -5.73
N THR A 4 -8.33 4.96 -4.52
CA THR A 4 -9.64 4.38 -4.22
C THR A 4 -10.73 5.32 -4.72
N GLY A 5 -11.54 4.86 -5.67
CA GLY A 5 -12.77 5.54 -6.07
C GLY A 5 -13.93 5.05 -5.21
N PHE A 6 -14.68 5.98 -4.60
CA PHE A 6 -15.90 5.70 -3.85
C PHE A 6 -17.11 6.05 -4.70
N GLY A 7 -18.04 5.11 -4.87
CA GLY A 7 -19.30 5.34 -5.57
C GLY A 7 -20.46 5.65 -4.63
N ASP A 8 -20.41 5.18 -3.38
CA ASP A 8 -21.45 5.37 -2.33
C ASP A 8 -22.87 4.96 -2.76
N ARG A 9 -23.00 4.03 -3.72
CA ARG A 9 -24.32 3.55 -4.21
C ARG A 9 -24.84 2.38 -3.39
N PHE A 10 -23.94 1.61 -2.77
CA PHE A 10 -24.23 0.43 -1.96
C PHE A 10 -23.04 0.15 -1.03
N GLN A 11 -23.22 -0.76 -0.06
CA GLN A 11 -22.15 -1.19 0.83
C GLN A 11 -20.96 -1.75 0.03
N ASP A 12 -19.74 -1.37 0.39
CA ASP A 12 -18.51 -1.80 -0.29
C ASP A 12 -18.37 -1.33 -1.75
N ASP A 13 -19.05 -0.23 -2.10
CA ASP A 13 -18.90 0.45 -3.39
C ASP A 13 -17.64 1.33 -3.44
N TYR A 14 -16.49 0.68 -3.28
CA TYR A 14 -15.17 1.28 -3.46
C TYR A 14 -14.29 0.39 -4.35
N ARG A 15 -13.54 0.99 -5.27
CA ARG A 15 -12.76 0.28 -6.31
C ARG A 15 -11.37 0.87 -6.48
N ILE A 16 -10.43 0.10 -7.03
CA ILE A 16 -9.15 0.67 -7.50
C ILE A 16 -9.38 1.33 -8.85
N CYS A 17 -9.01 2.60 -8.91
CA CYS A 17 -9.04 3.42 -10.11
C CYS A 17 -7.63 3.85 -10.51
N LEU A 18 -7.46 4.21 -11.77
CA LEU A 18 -6.21 4.72 -12.33
C LEU A 18 -6.42 6.08 -13.01
N ALA A 19 -5.46 6.98 -12.79
CA ALA A 19 -5.30 8.20 -13.58
C ALA A 19 -3.84 8.41 -13.96
N THR A 20 -3.59 9.00 -15.12
CA THR A 20 -2.24 9.26 -15.65
C THR A 20 -2.05 10.73 -15.95
N SER A 21 -0.84 11.22 -15.69
CA SER A 21 -0.42 12.59 -16.03
C SER A 21 1.07 12.59 -16.37
N LYS A 22 1.49 13.52 -17.22
CA LYS A 22 2.91 13.78 -17.55
C LYS A 22 3.47 15.03 -16.86
N ASN A 23 2.62 15.88 -16.30
CA ASN A 23 3.00 17.17 -15.73
C ASN A 23 2.33 17.47 -14.38
N LEU A 24 1.56 16.53 -13.83
CA LEU A 24 0.77 16.65 -12.60
C LEU A 24 -0.34 17.72 -12.63
N ILE A 25 -0.56 18.36 -13.78
CA ILE A 25 -1.59 19.37 -14.02
C ILE A 25 -2.72 18.77 -14.85
N ASP A 26 -2.38 18.18 -16.00
CA ASP A 26 -3.33 17.56 -16.91
C ASP A 26 -3.46 16.07 -16.58
N TRP A 27 -4.67 15.66 -16.23
CA TRP A 27 -4.95 14.29 -15.79
C TRP A 27 -5.94 13.60 -16.72
N GLU A 28 -5.56 12.42 -17.20
CA GLU A 28 -6.44 11.51 -17.90
C GLU A 28 -6.93 10.42 -16.94
N ARG A 29 -8.24 10.39 -16.68
CA ARG A 29 -8.87 9.33 -15.89
C ARG A 29 -9.00 8.08 -16.74
N LYS A 30 -8.43 6.97 -16.27
CA LYS A 30 -8.55 5.64 -16.91
C LYS A 30 -9.73 4.84 -16.37
N GLY A 31 -10.29 5.25 -15.23
CA GLY A 31 -11.45 4.61 -14.61
C GLY A 31 -11.07 3.46 -13.68
N VAL A 32 -12.03 2.57 -13.43
CA VAL A 32 -11.84 1.37 -12.61
C VAL A 32 -10.89 0.40 -13.31
N VAL A 33 -9.86 -0.04 -12.59
CA VAL A 33 -8.90 -1.05 -13.08
C VAL A 33 -8.99 -2.36 -12.31
N LEU A 34 -9.67 -2.37 -11.16
CA LEU A 34 -10.01 -3.59 -10.43
C LEU A 34 -11.44 -3.45 -9.90
N ASP A 35 -12.37 -4.17 -10.53
CA ASP A 35 -13.81 -4.06 -10.24
C ASP A 35 -14.26 -4.99 -9.11
N GLU A 36 -13.70 -4.78 -7.91
CA GLU A 36 -14.11 -5.42 -6.67
C GLU A 36 -13.85 -4.48 -5.48
N PRO A 37 -14.51 -4.68 -4.31
CA PRO A 37 -14.21 -3.94 -3.09
C PRO A 37 -12.74 -3.97 -2.70
N ASN A 38 -11.98 -2.92 -3.02
CA ASN A 38 -10.53 -2.93 -2.86
C ASN A 38 -9.92 -1.52 -2.67
N LYS A 39 -8.82 -1.44 -1.90
CA LYS A 39 -8.08 -0.20 -1.60
C LYS A 39 -6.59 -0.50 -1.39
N ASP A 40 -5.81 0.52 -0.99
CA ASP A 40 -4.37 0.40 -0.72
C ASP A 40 -3.60 -0.19 -1.92
N ALA A 41 -3.77 0.43 -3.09
CA ALA A 41 -3.14 -0.06 -4.32
C ALA A 41 -2.09 0.89 -4.87
N SER A 42 -1.01 0.30 -5.39
CA SER A 42 0.05 1.00 -6.09
C SER A 42 0.68 0.09 -7.13
N LEU A 43 1.12 0.69 -8.23
CA LEU A 43 2.02 0.05 -9.17
C LEU A 43 3.42 -0.04 -8.57
N PHE A 44 4.16 -1.06 -8.99
CA PHE A 44 5.62 -1.01 -8.98
C PHE A 44 6.10 0.10 -9.94
N PRO A 45 7.24 0.75 -9.66
CA PRO A 45 7.69 1.90 -10.44
C PRO A 45 8.18 1.54 -11.86
N GLU A 46 8.36 0.25 -12.15
CA GLU A 46 8.72 -0.25 -13.47
C GLU A 46 8.07 -1.62 -13.74
N LYS A 47 8.17 -2.08 -15.00
CA LYS A 47 7.78 -3.44 -15.35
C LYS A 47 8.79 -4.45 -14.81
N ILE A 48 8.30 -5.56 -14.31
CA ILE A 48 9.12 -6.69 -13.85
C ILE A 48 8.85 -7.85 -14.79
N ASN A 49 9.90 -8.39 -15.43
CA ASN A 49 9.77 -9.45 -16.43
C ASN A 49 8.76 -9.13 -17.55
N GLY A 50 8.77 -7.86 -18.01
CA GLY A 50 7.91 -7.36 -19.08
C GLY A 50 6.47 -7.00 -18.68
N LYS A 51 6.09 -7.25 -17.42
CA LYS A 51 4.72 -7.09 -16.92
C LYS A 51 4.60 -5.89 -15.98
N TYR A 52 3.45 -5.22 -16.03
CA TYR A 52 3.06 -4.31 -14.96
C TYR A 52 2.69 -5.12 -13.72
N VAL A 53 3.03 -4.59 -12.56
CA VAL A 53 2.80 -5.25 -11.28
C VAL A 53 2.09 -4.27 -10.36
N MET A 54 1.02 -4.72 -9.72
CA MET A 54 0.23 -3.95 -8.76
C MET A 54 0.25 -4.66 -7.42
N LEU A 55 0.48 -3.90 -6.35
CA LEU A 55 0.06 -4.29 -5.02
C LEU A 55 -1.34 -3.71 -4.76
N HIS A 56 -2.18 -4.47 -4.08
CA HIS A 56 -3.53 -4.06 -3.69
C HIS A 56 -3.95 -4.79 -2.41
N ARG A 57 -5.12 -4.50 -1.85
CA ARG A 57 -5.57 -5.12 -0.61
C ARG A 57 -6.96 -5.74 -0.75
N ARG A 58 -6.99 -7.06 -0.89
CA ARG A 58 -8.20 -7.84 -0.55
C ARG A 58 -8.15 -8.09 0.96
N TYR A 59 -9.08 -7.48 1.68
CA TYR A 59 -9.10 -7.49 3.15
C TYR A 59 -8.96 -8.93 3.69
N PRO A 60 -8.08 -9.19 4.68
CA PRO A 60 -7.20 -8.26 5.42
C PRO A 60 -5.74 -8.20 4.91
N ASP A 61 -5.44 -8.82 3.77
CA ASP A 61 -4.09 -9.16 3.31
C ASP A 61 -3.59 -8.18 2.22
N ILE A 62 -2.27 -8.03 2.10
CA ILE A 62 -1.66 -7.41 0.90
C ILE A 62 -1.55 -8.47 -0.18
N TRP A 63 -2.04 -8.14 -1.37
CA TRP A 63 -2.02 -8.97 -2.56
C TRP A 63 -1.19 -8.34 -3.66
N ILE A 64 -0.70 -9.17 -4.57
CA ILE A 64 -0.03 -8.78 -5.81
C ILE A 64 -0.82 -9.29 -7.01
N ALA A 65 -0.81 -8.54 -8.10
CA ALA A 65 -1.39 -8.90 -9.38
C ALA A 65 -0.52 -8.40 -10.54
N PHE A 66 -0.68 -9.03 -11.71
CA PHE A 66 0.11 -8.75 -12.90
C PHE A 66 -0.80 -8.31 -14.06
N SER A 67 -0.26 -7.51 -14.95
CA SER A 67 -0.98 -7.04 -16.14
C SER A 67 -0.01 -6.78 -17.29
N ASP A 68 -0.44 -7.07 -18.52
CA ASP A 68 0.31 -6.70 -19.72
C ASP A 68 -0.08 -5.30 -20.25
N ASP A 69 -1.25 -4.78 -19.86
CA ASP A 69 -1.90 -3.60 -20.48
C ASP A 69 -2.45 -2.55 -19.49
N LEU A 70 -2.26 -2.74 -18.18
CA LEU A 70 -2.81 -1.92 -17.07
C LEU A 70 -4.34 -1.94 -16.94
N LYS A 71 -5.03 -2.80 -17.69
CA LYS A 71 -6.49 -2.93 -17.67
C LYS A 71 -6.93 -4.29 -17.16
N ASN A 72 -6.31 -5.34 -17.68
CA ASN A 72 -6.61 -6.72 -17.33
C ASN A 72 -5.57 -7.20 -16.31
N TRP A 73 -6.03 -7.50 -15.09
CA TRP A 73 -5.19 -7.96 -13.99
C TRP A 73 -5.44 -9.44 -13.73
N TYR A 74 -4.36 -10.20 -13.52
CA TYR A 74 -4.40 -11.65 -13.32
C TYR A 74 -3.33 -12.10 -12.31
N ASP A 75 -3.33 -13.40 -11.99
CA ASP A 75 -2.42 -14.05 -11.02
C ASP A 75 -2.40 -13.38 -9.64
N HIS A 76 -3.59 -12.99 -9.18
CA HIS A 76 -3.79 -12.42 -7.85
C HIS A 76 -3.36 -13.42 -6.77
N LYS A 77 -2.40 -13.05 -5.93
CA LYS A 77 -1.95 -13.87 -4.79
C LYS A 77 -1.68 -13.01 -3.55
N PRO A 78 -2.00 -13.52 -2.34
CA PRO A 78 -1.62 -12.84 -1.10
C PRO A 78 -0.10 -12.97 -0.90
N ILE A 79 0.56 -11.86 -0.56
CA ILE A 79 2.01 -11.83 -0.29
C ILE A 79 2.31 -11.49 1.18
N LEU A 80 1.41 -10.78 1.86
CA LEU A 80 1.56 -10.42 3.26
C LEU A 80 0.22 -10.57 3.97
N LYS A 81 0.21 -11.37 5.05
CA LYS A 81 -0.97 -11.60 5.89
C LYS A 81 -0.75 -11.04 7.29
N PRO A 82 -1.82 -10.66 8.02
CA PRO A 82 -1.74 -10.33 9.43
C PRO A 82 -1.12 -11.48 10.24
N ILE A 83 -0.39 -11.13 11.30
CA ILE A 83 0.20 -12.13 12.22
C ILE A 83 -0.55 -12.05 13.55
N PRO A 84 -1.30 -13.10 13.95
CA PRO A 84 -2.05 -13.10 15.20
C PRO A 84 -1.19 -12.77 16.42
N ASN A 85 -1.74 -12.02 17.37
CA ASN A 85 -1.09 -11.62 18.63
C ASN A 85 0.17 -10.76 18.44
N THR A 86 0.22 -9.94 17.39
CA THR A 86 1.31 -8.98 17.12
C THR A 86 0.74 -7.59 16.84
N TRP A 87 1.61 -6.60 16.60
CA TRP A 87 1.21 -5.25 16.21
C TRP A 87 0.51 -5.16 14.84
N GLU A 88 0.53 -6.25 14.09
CA GLU A 88 -0.05 -6.38 12.76
C GLU A 88 -1.13 -7.48 12.70
N SER A 89 -1.85 -7.69 13.81
CA SER A 89 -2.78 -8.81 13.97
C SER A 89 -4.11 -8.69 13.23
N ALA A 90 -4.60 -7.47 12.98
CA ALA A 90 -5.93 -7.28 12.41
C ALA A 90 -5.92 -7.15 10.89
N ARG A 91 -4.99 -6.34 10.33
CA ARG A 91 -4.93 -6.05 8.89
C ARG A 91 -3.60 -5.43 8.49
N VAL A 92 -3.23 -5.65 7.22
CA VAL A 92 -2.08 -5.03 6.57
C VAL A 92 -2.49 -4.36 5.26
N GLY A 93 -1.76 -3.31 4.87
CA GLY A 93 -1.97 -2.61 3.60
C GLY A 93 -0.70 -1.85 3.21
N ILE A 94 -0.48 -1.60 1.92
CA ILE A 94 0.74 -0.90 1.48
C ILE A 94 0.72 0.56 1.94
N GLY A 95 1.89 1.12 2.21
CA GLY A 95 2.07 2.53 2.58
C GLY A 95 2.48 3.44 1.42
N GLY A 96 2.66 2.88 0.22
CA GLY A 96 3.16 3.59 -0.96
C GLY A 96 3.75 2.63 -2.00
N PRO A 97 4.31 3.15 -3.10
CA PRO A 97 5.00 2.31 -4.09
C PRO A 97 6.24 1.64 -3.48
N PRO A 98 6.57 0.41 -3.90
CA PRO A 98 7.84 -0.23 -3.56
C PRO A 98 9.03 0.55 -4.12
N ILE A 99 10.13 0.57 -3.37
CA ILE A 99 11.40 1.19 -3.73
C ILE A 99 12.35 0.10 -4.24
N LYS A 100 12.92 0.28 -5.43
CA LYS A 100 13.94 -0.64 -5.95
C LYS A 100 15.24 -0.44 -5.19
N THR A 101 15.82 -1.52 -4.69
CA THR A 101 17.16 -1.55 -4.08
C THR A 101 18.00 -2.65 -4.72
N LYS A 102 19.28 -2.73 -4.40
CA LYS A 102 20.15 -3.84 -4.83
C LYS A 102 19.74 -5.19 -4.21
N ASP A 103 19.05 -5.17 -3.07
CA ASP A 103 18.73 -6.36 -2.28
C ASP A 103 17.29 -6.86 -2.50
N GLY A 104 16.46 -6.06 -3.18
CA GLY A 104 15.02 -6.33 -3.30
C GLY A 104 14.18 -5.09 -3.55
N TRP A 105 12.88 -5.28 -3.65
CA TRP A 105 11.88 -4.23 -3.57
C TRP A 105 11.57 -3.95 -2.09
N PHE A 106 12.07 -2.82 -1.59
CA PHE A 106 11.78 -2.36 -0.24
C PHE A 106 10.39 -1.72 -0.21
N LEU A 107 9.49 -2.29 0.57
CA LEU A 107 8.11 -1.84 0.72
C LEU A 107 7.87 -1.41 2.16
N ILE A 108 7.44 -0.17 2.33
CA ILE A 108 6.83 0.31 3.57
C ILE A 108 5.35 -0.04 3.52
N TYR A 109 4.86 -0.73 4.54
CA TYR A 109 3.45 -1.08 4.69
C TYR A 109 2.92 -0.55 6.03
N HIS A 110 1.62 -0.33 6.11
CA HIS A 110 0.95 -0.08 7.37
C HIS A 110 0.29 -1.36 7.88
N ALA A 111 0.18 -1.50 9.19
CA ALA A 111 -0.64 -2.52 9.81
C ALA A 111 -1.43 -1.94 10.97
N ALA A 112 -2.55 -2.58 11.29
CA ALA A 112 -3.28 -2.32 12.51
C ALA A 112 -3.39 -3.61 13.34
N ASP A 113 -3.28 -3.45 14.65
CA ASP A 113 -3.60 -4.50 15.61
C ASP A 113 -5.11 -4.55 15.91
N ASP A 114 -5.51 -5.51 16.74
CA ASP A 114 -6.91 -5.72 17.13
C ASP A 114 -7.52 -4.53 17.91
N ASN A 115 -6.68 -3.64 18.45
CA ASN A 115 -7.10 -2.40 19.09
C ASN A 115 -7.13 -1.21 18.12
N ASN A 116 -6.97 -1.46 16.82
CA ASN A 116 -6.89 -0.45 15.76
C ASN A 116 -5.73 0.55 15.91
N VAL A 117 -4.62 0.17 16.55
CA VAL A 117 -3.41 1.00 16.55
C VAL A 117 -2.66 0.80 15.24
N TYR A 118 -2.53 1.86 14.44
CA TYR A 118 -1.84 1.82 13.15
C TYR A 118 -0.37 2.16 13.29
N ARG A 119 0.48 1.29 12.75
CA ARG A 119 1.94 1.42 12.73
C ARG A 119 2.48 1.18 11.32
N LEU A 120 3.71 1.60 11.05
CA LEU A 120 4.41 1.26 9.81
C LEU A 120 5.40 0.13 10.04
N GLY A 121 5.49 -0.77 9.07
CA GLY A 121 6.52 -1.80 8.98
C GLY A 121 7.25 -1.75 7.64
N ALA A 122 8.27 -2.60 7.51
CA ALA A 122 9.03 -2.78 6.30
C ALA A 122 9.10 -4.25 5.88
N VAL A 123 9.01 -4.49 4.57
CA VAL A 123 9.19 -5.80 3.96
C VAL A 123 10.09 -5.66 2.73
N LEU A 124 10.92 -6.65 2.49
CA LEU A 124 11.76 -6.77 1.30
C LEU A 124 11.20 -7.88 0.43
N LEU A 125 10.86 -7.56 -0.81
CA LEU A 125 10.36 -8.51 -1.82
C LEU A 125 11.47 -8.81 -2.84
N ASP A 126 11.45 -9.99 -3.44
CA ASP A 126 12.44 -10.39 -4.44
C ASP A 126 12.37 -9.56 -5.73
N LEU A 127 13.54 -9.21 -6.30
CA LEU A 127 13.64 -8.33 -7.46
C LEU A 127 12.99 -8.90 -8.72
N GLU A 128 13.13 -10.22 -8.93
CA GLU A 128 12.69 -10.92 -10.12
C GLU A 128 11.27 -11.48 -9.95
N ASP A 129 10.96 -11.96 -8.75
CA ASP A 129 9.63 -12.43 -8.37
C ASP A 129 9.11 -11.67 -7.14
N PRO A 130 8.52 -10.48 -7.33
CA PRO A 130 8.05 -9.61 -6.23
C PRO A 130 6.93 -10.21 -5.38
N SER A 131 6.46 -11.42 -5.71
CA SER A 131 5.54 -12.15 -4.85
C SER A 131 6.20 -12.89 -3.69
N LYS A 132 7.54 -13.02 -3.72
CA LYS A 132 8.31 -13.66 -2.67
C LYS A 132 8.78 -12.61 -1.67
N VAL A 133 8.38 -12.80 -0.42
CA VAL A 133 8.91 -12.04 0.71
C VAL A 133 10.26 -12.62 1.10
N ILE A 134 11.32 -11.82 0.98
CA ILE A 134 12.69 -12.17 1.40
C ILE A 134 12.87 -11.92 2.89
N ALA A 135 12.37 -10.77 3.37
CA ALA A 135 12.47 -10.39 4.77
C ALA A 135 11.26 -9.53 5.17
N ARG A 136 10.78 -9.69 6.40
CA ARG A 136 9.74 -8.86 7.01
C ARG A 136 10.25 -8.45 8.38
N GLN A 137 10.27 -7.14 8.65
CA GLN A 137 10.68 -6.64 9.96
C GLN A 137 9.69 -7.11 11.02
N LYS A 138 10.20 -7.63 12.15
CA LYS A 138 9.36 -8.16 13.24
C LYS A 138 8.66 -7.04 14.02
N GLU A 139 9.36 -5.95 14.27
CA GLU A 139 8.89 -4.79 15.04
C GLU A 139 8.50 -3.64 14.09
N PRO A 140 7.61 -2.72 14.48
CA PRO A 140 7.29 -1.54 13.68
C PRO A 140 8.54 -0.68 13.44
N ILE A 141 8.60 -0.02 12.28
CA ILE A 141 9.61 1.00 11.97
C ILE A 141 9.17 2.40 12.41
N LEU A 142 7.87 2.59 12.64
CA LEU A 142 7.27 3.81 13.18
C LEU A 142 5.96 3.45 13.89
N GLU A 143 5.74 4.03 15.06
CA GLU A 143 4.52 3.86 15.84
C GLU A 143 4.02 5.21 16.40
N PRO A 144 2.74 5.33 16.80
CA PRO A 144 2.21 6.54 17.41
C PRO A 144 2.86 6.81 18.77
N GLU A 145 3.69 7.85 18.85
CA GLU A 145 4.37 8.24 20.08
C GLU A 145 3.96 9.64 20.52
N LEU A 146 3.75 10.53 19.56
CA LEU A 146 3.51 11.95 19.76
C LEU A 146 2.02 12.24 19.99
N GLY A 147 1.71 13.33 20.69
CA GLY A 147 0.32 13.67 21.05
C GLY A 147 -0.61 13.74 19.83
N TRP A 148 -0.15 14.33 18.73
CA TRP A 148 -0.93 14.44 17.49
C TRP A 148 -1.10 13.12 16.72
N GLU A 149 -0.36 12.07 17.06
CA GLU A 149 -0.53 10.72 16.51
C GLU A 149 -1.51 9.89 17.37
N LYS A 150 -1.55 10.17 18.67
CA LYS A 150 -2.41 9.50 19.65
C LYS A 150 -3.81 10.12 19.75
N GLU A 151 -3.97 11.37 19.36
CA GLU A 151 -5.23 12.12 19.45
C GLU A 151 -5.85 12.39 18.06
N GLY A 152 -7.18 12.31 17.95
CA GLY A 152 -7.91 12.57 16.71
C GLY A 152 -9.26 11.85 16.65
N TYR A 153 -9.97 11.94 15.52
CA TYR A 153 -11.20 11.16 15.31
C TYR A 153 -10.91 9.66 15.32
N ILE A 154 -9.81 9.27 14.67
CA ILE A 154 -9.21 7.94 14.82
C ILE A 154 -7.87 8.12 15.56
N PRO A 155 -7.80 7.79 16.86
CA PRO A 155 -6.57 7.90 17.65
C PRO A 155 -5.58 6.77 17.33
N ASN A 156 -4.32 6.97 17.71
CA ASN A 156 -3.22 6.00 17.57
C ASN A 156 -2.95 5.60 16.11
N VAL A 157 -2.73 6.60 15.25
CA VAL A 157 -2.51 6.39 13.81
C VAL A 157 -1.23 7.05 13.31
N VAL A 158 -0.36 6.22 12.72
CA VAL A 158 0.61 6.65 11.71
C VAL A 158 0.33 5.89 10.41
N PHE A 159 -0.01 6.60 9.33
CA PHE A 159 -0.42 5.99 8.07
C PHE A 159 0.27 6.65 6.87
N SER A 160 1.16 5.94 6.19
CA SER A 160 1.85 6.44 4.99
C SER A 160 1.05 6.15 3.73
N CYS A 161 1.09 7.07 2.77
CA CYS A 161 0.59 6.86 1.40
C CYS A 161 1.67 7.04 0.32
N GLY A 162 2.87 7.47 0.71
CA GLY A 162 3.94 7.71 -0.24
C GLY A 162 5.28 7.99 0.45
N ASN A 163 6.33 7.72 -0.30
CA ASN A 163 7.71 7.98 0.08
C ASN A 163 8.43 8.67 -1.09
N ALA A 164 9.49 9.40 -0.78
CA ALA A 164 10.41 9.95 -1.76
C ALA A 164 11.82 9.50 -1.41
N VAL A 165 12.58 9.10 -2.43
CA VAL A 165 13.98 8.71 -2.26
C VAL A 165 14.85 9.83 -2.80
N LYS A 166 15.80 10.27 -1.99
CA LYS A 166 16.86 11.19 -2.42
C LYS A 166 18.16 10.72 -1.79
N ASP A 167 19.13 10.42 -2.65
CA ASP A 167 20.39 9.80 -2.27
C ASP A 167 20.11 8.51 -1.46
N ASP A 168 20.73 8.33 -0.31
CA ASP A 168 20.50 7.17 0.58
C ASP A 168 19.38 7.41 1.62
N THR A 169 18.55 8.45 1.44
CA THR A 169 17.49 8.82 2.40
C THR A 169 16.10 8.56 1.83
N ILE A 170 15.27 7.86 2.62
CA ILE A 170 13.84 7.68 2.36
C ILE A 170 13.06 8.69 3.20
N TYR A 171 12.41 9.64 2.53
CA TYR A 171 11.47 10.58 3.14
C TYR A 171 10.09 9.95 3.16
N VAL A 172 9.56 9.67 4.35
CA VAL A 172 8.23 9.07 4.54
C VAL A 172 7.25 10.17 4.94
N TYR A 173 6.18 10.33 4.14
CA TYR A 173 5.10 11.27 4.45
C TYR A 173 3.91 10.46 4.96
N TYR A 174 3.48 10.77 6.18
CA TYR A 174 2.41 10.02 6.85
C TYR A 174 1.30 10.94 7.33
N GLY A 175 0.08 10.46 7.18
CA GLY A 175 -1.11 11.06 7.76
C GLY A 175 -1.17 10.74 9.25
N VAL A 176 -1.49 11.77 10.01
CA VAL A 176 -1.85 11.74 11.42
C VAL A 176 -3.18 12.46 11.56
N ARG A 177 -3.90 12.22 12.65
CA ARG A 177 -5.09 13.00 13.01
C ARG A 177 -6.11 13.04 11.86
N ILE A 178 -6.74 11.90 11.57
CA ILE A 178 -7.91 11.89 10.68
C ILE A 178 -8.94 12.84 11.33
N LEU A 179 -9.18 14.00 10.73
CA LEU A 179 -10.12 15.01 11.20
C LEU A 179 -11.44 14.85 10.44
N SER A 180 -12.55 15.07 11.14
CA SER A 180 -13.92 15.06 10.58
C SER A 180 -14.14 16.17 9.57
#